data_AF-A0A251XN12-F1
#
_entry.id   AF-A0A251XN12-F1
#
_cell.length_a   1.000
_cell.length_b   1.000
_cell.length_c   1.000
_cell.angle_alpha   90.00
_cell.angle_beta   90.00
_cell.angle_gamma   90.00
#
_symmetry.space_group_name_H-M   'P 1'
#
loop_
_entity.id
_entity.type
_entity.pdbx_description
1 polymer ?
#
loop_
_entity_poly.entity_id
_entity_poly.type
_entity_poly.pdbx_seq_one_letter_code
_entity_poly.pdbx_strand_id
1 'polypeptide(L)'
;MCEVVPPASGSYTPEQMTRFFRTFRQSVFAITRYRPDPYAGDITFLRHSGAYPFPGSREAVTDYWEELALGELDIVDIPGDHYDCLSVEHAPRVLSILTNVTGGR
;
A
#
# COMPACT_ATOMS: atom_id res chain seq x y z
N MET A 1 -13.73 -3.83 -14.44
CA MET A 1 -13.24 -4.97 -13.63
C MET A 1 -11.73 -5.04 -13.87
N CYS A 2 -10.92 -4.61 -12.89
CA CYS A 2 -9.47 -4.74 -13.00
C CYS A 2 -9.13 -6.22 -12.88
N GLU A 3 -8.79 -6.88 -13.99
CA GLU A 3 -8.12 -8.16 -13.93
C GLU A 3 -6.79 -7.94 -13.19
N VAL A 4 -6.72 -8.49 -11.98
CA VAL A 4 -5.50 -8.58 -11.19
C VAL A 4 -4.49 -9.35 -12.03
N VAL A 5 -3.33 -8.74 -12.29
CA VAL A 5 -2.24 -9.41 -13.01
C VAL A 5 -1.85 -10.63 -12.16
N PRO A 6 -1.97 -11.86 -12.68
CA PRO A 6 -1.48 -13.02 -11.94
C PRO A 6 0.03 -12.85 -11.77
N PRO A 7 0.59 -13.08 -10.58
CA PRO A 7 2.02 -13.34 -10.48
C PRO A 7 2.26 -14.70 -11.10
N ALA A 8 2.68 -14.71 -12.36
CA ALA A 8 3.18 -15.91 -13.01
C ALA A 8 4.36 -15.54 -13.90
N SER A 9 5.54 -15.86 -13.40
CA SER A 9 6.78 -16.15 -14.13
C SER A 9 6.53 -16.50 -15.61
N GLY A 10 6.74 -15.52 -16.49
CA GLY A 10 6.60 -15.65 -17.95
C GLY A 10 6.98 -14.35 -18.67
N SER A 11 7.36 -14.46 -19.94
CA SER A 11 7.66 -13.29 -20.78
C SER A 11 6.39 -12.51 -21.11
N TYR A 12 6.37 -11.21 -20.84
CA TYR A 12 5.29 -10.32 -21.25
C TYR A 12 5.33 -10.05 -22.76
N THR A 13 4.18 -9.98 -23.43
CA THR A 13 4.13 -9.48 -24.82
C THR A 13 4.41 -7.98 -24.86
N PRO A 14 4.87 -7.43 -26.00
CA PRO A 14 5.06 -5.99 -26.16
C PRO A 14 3.81 -5.16 -25.86
N GLU A 15 2.62 -5.66 -26.19
CA GLU A 15 1.34 -5.00 -25.94
C GLU A 15 1.02 -4.96 -24.44
N GLN A 16 1.27 -6.06 -23.72
CA GLN A 16 1.12 -6.12 -22.26
C GLN A 16 2.08 -5.15 -21.58
N MET A 17 3.34 -5.13 -21.99
CA MET A 17 4.34 -4.20 -21.45
C MET A 17 3.96 -2.74 -21.72
N THR A 18 3.47 -2.44 -22.92
CA THR A 18 2.98 -1.10 -23.28
C THR A 18 1.80 -0.69 -22.41
N ARG A 19 0.88 -1.62 -22.13
CA ARG A 19 -0.26 -1.37 -21.24
C ARG A 19 0.20 -1.08 -19.81
N PHE A 20 1.10 -1.89 -19.24
CA PHE A 20 1.64 -1.66 -17.90
C PHE A 20 2.38 -0.34 -17.79
N PHE A 21 3.21 0.00 -18.79
CA PHE A 21 3.92 1.27 -18.82
C PHE A 21 2.97 2.47 -18.83
N ARG A 22 1.87 2.40 -19.61
CA ARG A 22 0.84 3.45 -19.63
C ARG A 22 0.18 3.62 -18.26
N THR A 23 -0.20 2.51 -17.60
CA THR A 23 -0.77 2.56 -16.25
C THR A 23 0.23 3.13 -15.26
N PHE A 24 1.47 2.66 -15.25
CA PHE A 24 2.53 3.17 -14.38
C PHE A 24 2.72 4.68 -14.56
N ARG A 25 2.85 5.15 -15.81
CA ARG A 25 3.01 6.57 -16.11
C ARG A 25 1.84 7.40 -15.61
N GLN A 26 0.61 6.90 -15.77
CA GLN A 26 -0.59 7.58 -15.29
C GLN A 26 -0.64 7.62 -13.76
N SER A 27 -0.31 6.52 -13.07
CA SER A 27 -0.26 6.47 -11.61
C SER A 27 0.77 7.46 -11.03
N VAL A 28 1.97 7.52 -11.63
CA VAL A 28 3.01 8.49 -11.25
C VAL A 28 2.56 9.93 -11.52
N PHE A 29 1.91 10.17 -12.66
CA PHE A 29 1.36 11.50 -12.97
C PHE A 29 0.29 11.94 -11.96
N ALA A 30 -0.58 11.02 -11.55
CA ALA A 30 -1.64 11.27 -10.59
C ALA A 30 -1.09 11.53 -9.17
N ILE A 31 -0.22 10.65 -8.65
CA ILE A 31 0.29 10.77 -7.27
C ILE A 31 1.11 12.06 -7.07
N THR A 32 1.85 12.51 -8.08
CA THR A 32 2.63 13.76 -8.01
C THR A 32 1.77 15.03 -7.97
N ARG A 33 0.46 14.93 -8.24
CA ARG A 33 -0.48 16.06 -8.27
C ARG A 33 -1.60 15.92 -7.25
N TYR A 34 -1.67 14.80 -6.55
CA TYR A 34 -2.70 14.57 -5.56
C TYR A 34 -2.50 15.51 -4.37
N ARG A 35 -3.57 16.21 -4.00
CA ARG A 35 -3.65 17.12 -2.85
C ARG A 35 -4.92 16.74 -2.09
N PRO A 36 -4.83 15.81 -1.12
CA PRO A 36 -5.99 15.43 -0.35
C PRO A 36 -6.40 16.54 0.62
N ASP A 37 -7.70 16.66 0.86
CA ASP A 37 -8.20 17.31 2.07
C ASP A 37 -7.99 16.38 3.28
N PRO A 38 -7.90 16.91 4.52
CA PRO A 38 -7.84 16.09 5.72
C PRO A 38 -8.99 15.09 5.82
N TYR A 39 -8.70 13.89 6.32
CA TYR A 39 -9.67 12.81 6.46
C TYR A 39 -10.30 12.83 7.86
N ALA A 40 -11.60 13.13 7.94
CA ALA A 40 -12.36 13.22 9.18
C ALA A 40 -12.88 11.85 9.66
N GLY A 41 -11.97 10.89 9.81
CA GLY A 41 -12.28 9.57 10.34
C GLY A 41 -11.02 8.85 10.84
N ASP A 42 -11.24 7.76 11.56
CA ASP A 42 -10.16 6.95 12.10
C ASP A 42 -9.49 6.15 10.97
N ILE A 43 -8.17 5.96 11.08
CA ILE A 43 -7.36 5.20 10.13
C ILE A 43 -6.57 4.15 10.89
N THR A 44 -6.68 2.89 10.46
CA THR A 44 -5.71 1.85 10.83
C THR A 44 -4.66 1.72 9.74
N PHE A 45 -3.41 2.11 10.05
CA PHE A 45 -2.29 2.05 9.13
C PHE A 45 -1.41 0.81 9.38
N LEU A 46 -1.53 -0.18 8.49
CA LEU A 46 -0.65 -1.35 8.46
C LEU A 46 0.70 -0.98 7.88
N ARG A 47 1.71 -0.80 8.72
CA ARG A 47 3.04 -0.33 8.34
C ARG A 47 4.04 -1.48 8.32
N HIS A 48 4.74 -1.67 7.21
CA HIS A 48 5.80 -2.68 7.14
C HIS A 48 6.98 -2.30 8.06
N SER A 49 7.64 -3.30 8.65
CA SER A 49 8.77 -3.09 9.58
C SER A 49 10.16 -3.26 8.94
N GLY A 50 10.22 -3.71 7.69
CA GLY A 50 11.44 -3.86 6.90
C GLY A 50 11.97 -2.57 6.28
N ALA A 51 13.01 -2.71 5.44
CA ALA A 51 13.66 -1.58 4.79
C ALA A 51 12.68 -0.76 3.93
N TYR A 52 12.82 0.56 3.95
CA TYR A 52 12.02 1.45 3.12
C TYR A 52 12.76 1.77 1.81
N PRO A 53 12.26 1.31 0.64
CA PRO A 53 13.02 1.38 -0.62
C PRO A 53 12.81 2.69 -1.40
N PHE A 54 11.96 3.60 -0.94
CA PHE A 54 11.62 4.83 -1.66
C PHE A 54 12.33 6.07 -1.09
N PRO A 55 12.39 7.17 -1.87
CA PRO A 55 12.87 8.45 -1.35
C PRO A 55 12.08 8.89 -0.11
N GLY A 56 12.79 9.40 0.90
CA GLY A 56 12.23 9.77 2.20
C GLY A 56 12.60 8.77 3.28
N SER A 57 11.82 8.76 4.36
CA SER A 57 11.97 7.80 5.45
C SER A 57 10.62 7.20 5.81
N ARG A 58 10.66 6.04 6.50
CA ARG A 58 9.47 5.39 7.05
C ARG A 58 8.75 6.31 8.05
N GLU A 59 9.50 7.10 8.80
CA GLU A 59 9.02 8.10 9.74
C GLU A 59 8.27 9.22 8.99
N ALA A 60 8.85 9.77 7.92
CA ALA A 60 8.18 10.81 7.13
C ALA A 60 6.85 10.36 6.52
N VAL A 61 6.72 9.08 6.16
CA VAL A 61 5.43 8.51 5.73
C VAL A 61 4.44 8.44 6.88
N THR A 62 4.92 8.14 8.09
CA THR A 62 4.08 8.10 9.29
C THR A 62 3.57 9.49 9.63
N ASP A 63 4.46 10.48 9.70
CA ASP A 63 4.13 11.88 9.98
C ASP A 63 3.07 12.41 8.99
N TYR A 64 3.20 12.04 7.70
CA TYR A 64 2.21 12.41 6.69
C TYR A 64 0.79 11.89 6.99
N TRP A 65 0.67 10.65 7.49
CA TRP A 65 -0.64 10.08 7.85
C TRP A 65 -1.19 10.69 9.14
N GLU A 66 -0.32 11.03 10.10
CA GLU A 66 -0.70 11.75 11.33
C GLU A 66 -1.23 13.15 11.02
N GLU A 67 -0.64 13.86 10.05
CA GLU A 67 -1.13 15.17 9.62
C GLU A 67 -2.45 15.08 8.83
N LEU A 68 -2.66 13.99 8.08
CA LEU A 68 -3.82 13.83 7.22
C LEU A 68 -5.08 13.40 7.98
N ALA A 69 -4.93 12.57 9.01
CA ALA A 69 -6.04 12.06 9.81
C ALA A 69 -6.48 13.11 10.84
N LEU A 70 -7.78 13.42 10.88
CA LEU A 70 -8.37 14.22 11.96
C LEU A 70 -8.95 13.35 13.09
N GLY A 71 -9.15 12.05 12.83
CA GLY A 71 -9.54 11.04 13.82
C GLY A 71 -8.31 10.34 14.42
N GLU A 72 -8.54 9.18 15.02
CA GLU A 72 -7.46 8.36 15.59
C GLU A 72 -6.64 7.68 14.47
N LEU A 73 -5.31 7.72 14.58
CA LEU A 73 -4.40 6.97 13.72
C LEU A 73 -3.81 5.78 14.49
N ASP A 74 -4.35 4.59 14.24
CA ASP A 74 -3.85 3.34 14.79
C ASP A 74 -2.78 2.73 13.87
N ILE A 75 -1.52 2.82 14.28
CA ILE A 75 -0.41 2.23 13.53
C ILE A 75 -0.15 0.81 14.00
N VAL A 76 -0.22 -0.15 13.08
CA VAL A 76 0.05 -1.57 13.35
C VAL A 76 1.22 -2.03 12.49
N ASP A 77 2.36 -2.31 13.13
CA ASP A 77 3.53 -2.81 12.42
C ASP A 77 3.37 -4.28 12.00
N ILE A 78 3.62 -4.57 10.73
CA ILE A 78 3.60 -5.91 10.12
C ILE A 78 4.99 -6.30 9.60
N PRO A 79 5.35 -7.60 9.63
CA PRO A 79 6.64 -8.07 9.13
C PRO A 79 6.77 -7.91 7.60
N GLY A 80 8.01 -7.93 7.13
CA GLY A 80 8.37 -7.72 5.72
C GLY A 80 8.68 -6.26 5.39
N ASP A 81 9.11 -6.02 4.17
CA ASP A 81 9.30 -4.69 3.58
C ASP A 81 8.12 -4.31 2.67
N HIS A 82 8.26 -3.21 1.93
CA HIS A 82 7.19 -2.74 1.04
C HIS A 82 6.77 -3.75 -0.04
N TYR A 83 7.66 -4.65 -0.45
CA TYR A 83 7.43 -5.60 -1.52
C TYR A 83 6.87 -6.93 -1.02
N ASP A 84 7.25 -7.37 0.18
CA ASP A 84 6.93 -8.71 0.67
C ASP A 84 6.05 -8.76 1.93
N CYS A 85 5.66 -7.62 2.52
CA CYS A 85 4.81 -7.58 3.73
C CYS A 85 3.44 -8.25 3.55
N LEU A 86 2.99 -8.46 2.30
CA LEU A 86 1.77 -9.18 1.93
C LEU A 86 2.03 -10.55 1.29
N SER A 87 3.25 -11.09 1.41
CA SER A 87 3.61 -12.41 0.90
C SER A 87 2.81 -13.53 1.57
N VAL A 88 2.86 -14.74 1.00
CA VAL A 88 2.21 -15.94 1.56
C VAL A 88 2.64 -16.19 3.01
N GLU A 89 3.88 -15.88 3.36
CA GLU A 89 4.40 -16.02 4.73
C GLU A 89 3.69 -15.09 5.72
N HIS A 90 3.38 -13.86 5.31
CA HIS A 90 2.83 -12.82 6.19
C HIS A 90 1.30 -12.71 6.12
N ALA A 91 0.68 -13.22 5.04
CA ALA A 91 -0.75 -13.15 4.80
C ALA A 91 -1.65 -13.63 5.96
N PRO A 92 -1.36 -14.76 6.67
CA PRO A 92 -2.21 -15.19 7.79
C PRO A 92 -2.27 -14.17 8.93
N ARG A 93 -1.14 -13.50 9.22
CA ARG A 93 -1.09 -12.48 10.27
C ARG A 93 -1.85 -11.22 9.85
N VAL A 94 -1.65 -10.76 8.62
CA VAL A 94 -2.36 -9.60 8.07
C VAL A 94 -3.88 -9.84 8.10
N LEU A 95 -4.32 -11.03 7.68
CA LEU A 95 -5.74 -11.40 7.72
C LEU A 95 -6.33 -11.38 9.14
N SER A 96 -5.58 -11.86 10.13
CA SER A 96 -6.00 -11.79 11.54
C SER A 96 -6.19 -10.35 12.00
N ILE A 97 -5.25 -9.45 11.67
CA ILE A 97 -5.36 -8.03 12.00
C ILE A 97 -6.59 -7.41 11.34
N LEU A 98 -6.77 -7.64 10.03
CA LEU A 98 -7.93 -7.13 9.29
C LEU A 98 -9.25 -7.63 9.88
N THR A 99 -9.32 -8.91 10.25
CA THR A 99 -10.52 -9.50 10.87
C THR A 99 -10.87 -8.80 12.18
N ASN A 100 -9.86 -8.47 13.00
CA ASN A 100 -10.08 -7.76 14.26
C ASN A 100 -10.54 -6.32 14.03
N VAL A 101 -9.93 -5.62 13.08
CA VAL A 101 -10.21 -4.20 12.79
C VAL A 101 -11.56 -4.01 12.10
N THR A 102 -11.94 -4.90 11.18
CA THR A 102 -13.21 -4.78 10.44
C THR A 102 -14.36 -5.58 11.08
N GLY A 103 -14.08 -6.35 12.13
CA GLY A 103 -15.03 -7.29 12.72
C GLY A 103 -15.39 -8.45 11.77
N GLY A 104 -14.49 -8.77 10.82
CA GLY A 104 -14.69 -9.84 9.82
C GLY A 104 -15.72 -9.52 8.74
N ARG A 105 -16.04 -8.23 8.53
CA ARG A 105 -16.90 -7.73 7.46
C ARG A 105 -16.09 -7.22 6.28
#